data_AF-A0A8T3X106-F1
#
_entry.id   AF-A0A8T3X106-F1
#
_cell.length_a   1.000
_cell.length_b   1.000
_cell.length_c   1.000
_cell.angle_alpha   90.00
_cell.angle_beta   90.00
_cell.angle_gamma   90.00
#
_symmetry.space_group_name_H-M   'P 1'
#
loop_
_entity.id
_entity.type
_entity.pdbx_description
1 polymer ?
#
loop_
_entity_poly.entity_id
_entity_poly.type
_entity_poly.pdbx_seq_one_letter_code
_entity_poly.pdbx_strand_id
1 'polypeptide(L)'
;MAFFKLAKKKKDESLDLQIPPPEVQAPAQSSPIEQILMMKQQGYTNNQIVQTLQSQGYNTNQIYDAINQAGLSGGIKAAEPPEDMETGMPEYGQSYEQPYQQPFQSFQTPKELETPVSIDEERIQEVAEAIIDEKWDEMTKDIKKVIEWKEKSEDRIAKLEQQIIDMRISMDTLTKSIMSKITAYDQNIVDVGVEVKAMEKVFQKVLPNLTESVNKLDRMTKGYKEPVKK
;
A
#
# COMPACT_ATOMS: atom_id res chain seq x y z
N MET A 1 33.92 74.69 13.36
CA MET A 1 34.29 73.47 14.09
C MET A 1 34.42 72.35 13.06
N ALA A 2 35.65 72.10 12.61
CA ALA A 2 36.52 71.01 13.07
C ALA A 2 36.22 69.70 12.31
N PHE A 3 36.95 69.45 11.22
CA PHE A 3 38.11 68.54 11.17
C PHE A 3 37.73 67.08 11.48
N PHE A 4 37.69 66.22 10.44
CA PHE A 4 38.00 64.81 10.64
C PHE A 4 38.98 64.31 9.59
N LYS A 5 40.05 63.71 10.11
CA LYS A 5 41.30 63.33 9.46
C LYS A 5 41.21 61.94 8.83
N LEU A 6 41.93 61.85 7.71
CA LEU A 6 42.68 60.73 7.14
C LEU A 6 43.26 59.71 8.14
N ALA A 7 43.04 58.42 7.90
CA ALA A 7 43.91 57.29 8.30
C ALA A 7 43.50 56.02 7.51
N LYS A 8 44.32 55.55 6.56
CA LYS A 8 45.37 54.51 6.66
C LYS A 8 44.89 53.05 6.43
N LYS A 9 45.19 52.61 5.22
CA LYS A 9 45.70 51.30 4.77
C LYS A 9 46.43 50.47 5.86
N LYS A 10 45.95 49.23 6.08
CA LYS A 10 46.65 48.01 6.54
C LYS A 10 45.82 46.85 5.96
N LYS A 11 46.26 46.11 4.93
CA LYS A 11 47.34 45.10 4.85
C LYS A 11 47.01 43.84 5.68
N ASP A 12 46.76 42.77 4.91
CA ASP A 12 46.80 41.34 5.20
C ASP A 12 47.10 40.89 6.63
N GLU A 13 46.15 40.15 7.19
CA GLU A 13 46.44 38.96 7.99
C GLU A 13 45.28 37.97 7.78
N SER A 14 45.53 37.00 6.91
CA SER A 14 44.68 35.83 6.64
C SER A 14 44.66 34.94 7.89
N LEU A 15 43.63 35.09 8.71
CA LEU A 15 43.22 34.07 9.66
C LEU A 15 42.45 33.00 8.89
N ASP A 16 43.16 31.93 8.52
CA ASP A 16 42.58 30.63 8.17
C ASP A 16 41.79 30.12 9.39
N LEU A 17 40.56 30.62 9.52
CA LEU A 17 39.51 29.91 10.21
C LEU A 17 39.14 28.74 9.32
N GLN A 18 39.80 27.62 9.59
CA GLN A 18 39.44 26.31 9.11
C GLN A 18 38.05 26.00 9.65
N ILE A 19 37.03 26.48 8.94
CA ILE A 19 35.65 26.06 9.10
C ILE A 19 35.71 24.56 8.78
N PRO A 20 35.48 23.66 9.76
CA PRO A 20 35.33 22.25 9.43
C PRO A 20 34.22 22.17 8.37
N PRO A 21 34.39 21.39 7.29
CA PRO A 21 33.33 21.23 6.31
C PRO A 21 32.04 20.88 7.07
N PRO A 22 30.88 21.44 6.67
CA PRO A 22 29.63 21.03 7.27
C PRO A 22 29.57 19.51 7.14
N GLU A 23 29.66 18.82 8.27
CA GLU A 23 29.26 17.43 8.36
C GLU A 23 27.85 17.42 7.82
N VAL A 24 27.72 16.89 6.61
CA VAL A 24 26.46 16.46 6.08
C VAL A 24 26.03 15.39 7.07
N GLN A 25 25.21 15.80 8.04
CA GLN A 25 24.53 14.89 8.94
C GLN A 25 23.75 13.97 8.03
N ALA A 26 24.32 12.79 7.76
CA ALA A 26 23.59 11.68 7.23
C ALA A 26 22.37 11.54 8.14
N PRO A 27 21.14 11.49 7.59
CA PRO A 27 19.97 11.24 8.41
C PRO A 27 20.29 9.98 9.22
N ALA A 28 20.14 10.07 10.55
CA ALA A 28 20.41 8.99 11.46
C ALA A 28 19.89 7.70 10.83
N GLN A 29 20.81 6.80 10.46
CA GLN A 29 20.45 5.52 9.87
C GLN A 29 19.73 4.77 10.97
N SER A 30 18.39 4.87 10.97
CA SER A 30 17.54 4.01 11.77
C SER A 30 17.98 2.59 11.43
N SER A 31 18.26 1.81 12.47
CA SER A 31 18.66 0.43 12.31
C SER A 31 17.63 -0.24 11.39
N PRO A 32 18.06 -1.10 10.44
CA PRO A 32 17.13 -1.82 9.57
C PRO A 32 15.96 -2.44 10.35
N ILE A 33 16.24 -2.93 11.56
CA ILE A 33 15.29 -3.52 12.50
C ILE A 33 14.17 -2.54 12.89
N GLU A 34 14.50 -1.28 13.16
CA GLU A 34 13.55 -0.25 13.59
C GLU A 34 12.61 0.17 12.45
N GLN A 35 13.16 0.29 11.23
CA GLN A 35 12.37 0.56 10.04
C GLN A 35 11.43 -0.59 9.70
N ILE A 36 11.90 -1.83 9.82
CA ILE A 36 11.08 -3.02 9.62
C ILE A 36 9.94 -3.06 10.63
N LEU A 37 10.22 -2.78 11.91
CA LEU A 37 9.20 -2.76 12.95
C LEU A 37 8.12 -1.70 12.66
N MET A 38 8.53 -0.50 12.22
CA MET A 38 7.59 0.56 11.84
C MET A 38 6.75 0.16 10.62
N MET A 39 7.37 -0.38 9.56
CA MET A 39 6.64 -0.83 8.37
C MET A 39 5.69 -1.99 8.70
N LYS A 40 6.10 -2.90 9.58
CA LYS A 40 5.26 -4.01 10.04
C LYS A 40 4.06 -3.51 10.85
N GLN A 41 4.25 -2.51 11.72
CA GLN A 41 3.14 -1.85 12.42
C GLN A 41 2.17 -1.13 11.47
N GLN A 42 2.66 -0.64 10.33
CA GLN A 42 1.85 -0.04 9.28
C GLN A 42 1.18 -1.07 8.34
N GLY A 43 1.38 -2.38 8.58
CA GLY A 43 0.73 -3.46 7.82
C GLY A 43 1.43 -3.83 6.51
N TYR A 44 2.67 -3.41 6.29
CA TYR A 44 3.44 -3.82 5.10
C TYR A 44 3.81 -5.30 5.16
N THR A 45 3.79 -5.95 4.00
CA THR A 45 4.24 -7.34 3.86
C THR A 45 5.76 -7.43 3.80
N ASN A 46 6.33 -8.58 4.17
CA ASN A 46 7.78 -8.80 4.14
C ASN A 46 8.40 -8.51 2.76
N ASN A 47 7.72 -8.87 1.67
CA ASN A 47 8.20 -8.58 0.31
C ASN A 47 8.25 -7.07 0.01
N GLN A 48 7.26 -6.30 0.46
CA GLN A 48 7.24 -4.84 0.30
C GLN A 48 8.32 -4.16 1.15
N ILE A 49 8.55 -4.68 2.36
CA ILE A 49 9.61 -4.23 3.26
C ILE A 49 10.99 -4.46 2.62
N VAL A 50 11.22 -5.64 2.03
CA VAL A 50 12.47 -5.96 1.33
C VAL A 50 12.72 -5.00 0.17
N GLN A 51 11.72 -4.75 -0.69
CA GLN A 51 11.86 -3.81 -1.80
C GLN A 51 12.16 -2.38 -1.33
N THR A 52 11.48 -1.94 -0.27
CA THR A 52 11.65 -0.59 0.29
C THR A 52 13.05 -0.43 0.88
N LEU A 53 13.55 -1.41 1.63
CA LEU A 53 14.90 -1.36 2.23
C LEU A 53 16.01 -1.52 1.18
N GLN A 54 15.80 -2.36 0.16
CA GLN A 54 16.73 -2.43 -0.97
C GLN A 54 16.82 -1.10 -1.70
N SER A 55 15.70 -0.38 -1.88
CA SER A 55 15.71 0.96 -2.49
C SER A 55 16.45 2.01 -1.65
N GLN A 56 16.57 1.76 -0.34
CA GLN A 56 17.34 2.58 0.60
C GLN A 56 18.81 2.16 0.71
N GLY A 57 19.23 1.15 -0.06
CA GLY A 57 20.63 0.71 -0.15
C GLY A 57 21.04 -0.35 0.88
N TYR A 58 20.10 -0.93 1.63
CA TYR A 58 20.42 -2.01 2.56
C TYR A 58 20.72 -3.32 1.82
N ASN A 59 21.68 -4.08 2.34
CA ASN A 59 22.03 -5.38 1.77
C ASN A 59 20.93 -6.41 2.09
N THR A 60 20.61 -7.25 1.11
CA THR A 60 19.64 -8.35 1.23
C THR A 60 19.84 -9.19 2.49
N ASN A 61 21.08 -9.54 2.86
CA ASN A 61 21.35 -10.34 4.07
C ASN A 61 21.00 -9.56 5.35
N GLN A 62 21.33 -8.27 5.41
CA GLN A 62 21.01 -7.40 6.55
C GLN A 62 19.51 -7.22 6.71
N ILE A 63 18.76 -7.18 5.61
CA ILE A 63 17.30 -7.09 5.61
C ILE A 63 16.69 -8.36 6.19
N TYR A 64 17.11 -9.53 5.73
CA TYR A 64 16.57 -10.81 6.23
C TYR A 64 16.89 -11.05 7.70
N ASP A 65 18.12 -10.77 8.13
CA ASP A 65 18.52 -10.86 9.53
C ASP A 65 17.66 -9.95 10.41
N ALA A 66 17.44 -8.71 9.96
CA ALA A 66 16.65 -7.74 10.69
C ALA A 66 15.14 -8.07 10.69
N ILE A 67 14.59 -8.68 9.64
CA ILE A 67 13.19 -9.15 9.60
C ILE A 67 12.98 -10.27 10.61
N ASN A 68 13.89 -11.23 10.65
CA ASN A 68 13.86 -12.34 11.60
C ASN A 68 13.99 -11.80 13.03
N GLN A 69 14.89 -10.85 13.27
CA GLN A 69 15.09 -10.25 14.59
C GLN A 69 13.91 -9.38 15.04
N ALA A 70 13.29 -8.60 14.14
CA ALA A 70 12.10 -7.81 14.43
C ALA A 70 10.87 -8.70 14.74
N GLY A 71 10.77 -9.87 14.12
CA GLY A 71 9.75 -10.87 14.42
C GLY A 71 9.87 -11.50 15.81
N LEU A 72 11.10 -11.60 16.33
CA LEU A 72 11.39 -12.18 17.65
C LEU A 72 11.29 -11.14 18.79
N SER A 73 11.69 -9.89 18.54
CA SER A 73 11.69 -8.82 19.56
C SER A 73 10.35 -8.11 19.74
N GLY A 74 9.48 -8.11 18.72
CA GLY A 74 8.14 -7.53 18.81
C GLY A 74 7.16 -8.55 19.38
N GLY A 75 6.97 -8.57 20.70
CA GLY A 75 5.99 -9.40 21.44
C GLY A 75 4.51 -9.14 21.10
N ILE A 76 4.21 -8.80 19.85
CA ILE A 76 2.90 -8.85 19.24
C ILE A 76 2.72 -10.30 18.79
N LYS A 77 1.84 -11.03 19.49
CA LYS A 77 1.35 -12.35 19.05
C LYS A 77 1.14 -12.30 17.54
N ALA A 78 1.93 -13.10 16.83
CA ALA A 78 1.77 -13.33 15.41
C ALA A 78 0.28 -13.61 15.14
N ALA A 79 -0.40 -12.68 14.48
CA ALA A 79 -1.51 -13.06 13.66
C ALA A 79 -0.91 -14.02 12.63
N GLU A 80 -1.42 -15.25 12.67
CA GLU A 80 -0.94 -16.40 11.93
C GLU A 80 -0.62 -16.01 10.48
N PRO A 81 0.55 -16.43 9.94
CA PRO A 81 0.75 -16.37 8.51
C PRO A 81 -0.31 -17.26 7.86
N PRO A 82 -0.99 -16.82 6.79
CA PRO A 82 -1.69 -17.77 5.94
C PRO A 82 -0.65 -18.74 5.39
N GLU A 83 -0.81 -20.01 5.77
CA GLU A 83 -0.17 -21.16 5.14
C GLU A 83 -0.55 -21.16 3.67
N ASP A 84 0.28 -20.59 2.82
CA ASP A 84 0.42 -20.97 1.41
C ASP A 84 1.55 -20.15 0.79
N MET A 85 2.76 -20.71 0.82
CA MET A 85 3.64 -20.82 -0.34
C MET A 85 5.00 -21.37 0.10
N GLU A 86 5.07 -22.69 0.05
CA GLU A 86 6.28 -23.46 -0.17
C GLU A 86 6.91 -22.97 -1.49
N THR A 87 7.95 -22.16 -1.40
CA THR A 87 8.80 -21.83 -2.56
C THR A 87 10.23 -22.10 -2.15
N GLY A 88 10.75 -23.22 -2.66
CA GLY A 88 12.11 -23.68 -2.45
C GLY A 88 13.13 -22.62 -2.88
N MET A 89 14.14 -22.45 -2.04
CA MET A 89 15.34 -21.70 -2.36
C MET A 89 16.54 -22.67 -2.28
N PRO A 90 17.47 -22.66 -3.26
CA PRO A 90 18.60 -23.57 -3.28
C PRO A 90 19.60 -23.17 -2.18
N GLU A 91 19.91 -24.14 -1.33
CA GLU A 91 20.95 -24.07 -0.30
C GLU A 91 22.34 -24.10 -0.97
N TYR A 92 22.96 -22.92 -1.12
CA TYR A 92 24.38 -22.84 -1.42
C TYR A 92 25.17 -23.14 -0.14
N GLY A 93 25.50 -24.42 0.06
CA GLY A 93 26.46 -24.86 1.08
C GLY A 93 27.88 -24.39 0.72
N GLN A 94 28.41 -23.44 1.49
CA GLN A 94 29.86 -23.25 1.61
C GLN A 94 30.39 -24.15 2.73
N SER A 95 31.05 -25.23 2.36
CA SER A 95 31.85 -26.07 3.25
C SER A 95 33.30 -25.58 3.29
N TYR A 96 33.74 -25.13 4.46
CA TYR A 96 35.14 -24.82 4.75
C TYR A 96 35.85 -26.11 5.19
N GLU A 97 36.81 -26.59 4.40
CA GLU A 97 37.67 -27.72 4.77
C GLU A 97 38.88 -27.26 5.61
N GLN A 98 39.12 -27.95 6.73
CA GLN A 98 40.30 -27.89 7.58
C GLN A 98 41.28 -29.00 7.17
N PRO A 99 42.59 -28.73 6.97
CA PRO A 99 43.55 -29.77 6.62
C PRO A 99 44.18 -30.40 7.87
N TYR A 100 43.96 -31.70 8.07
CA TYR A 100 44.78 -32.53 8.96
C TYR A 100 45.87 -33.25 8.16
N GLN A 101 47.12 -33.04 8.55
CA GLN A 101 48.27 -33.82 8.11
C GLN A 101 48.36 -35.14 8.88
N GLN A 102 48.57 -36.26 8.18
CA GLN A 102 49.13 -37.50 8.73
C GLN A 102 50.17 -38.08 7.75
N PRO A 103 51.17 -38.83 8.27
CA PRO A 103 52.46 -39.02 7.61
C PRO A 103 52.55 -40.29 6.77
N PHE A 104 53.57 -40.25 5.91
CA PHE A 104 54.04 -41.30 5.00
C PHE A 104 54.09 -42.72 5.59
N GLN A 105 53.58 -43.68 4.82
CA GLN A 105 54.17 -45.01 4.70
C GLN A 105 54.31 -45.38 3.21
N SER A 106 55.56 -45.59 2.84
CA SER A 106 56.03 -46.26 1.63
C SER A 106 55.47 -47.68 1.52
N PHE A 107 55.13 -48.17 0.33
CA PHE A 107 55.65 -49.44 -0.22
C PHE A 107 55.15 -49.69 -1.67
N GLN A 108 56.13 -49.96 -2.53
CA GLN A 108 56.14 -50.83 -3.73
C GLN A 108 55.06 -50.70 -4.81
N THR A 109 55.53 -50.25 -5.98
CA THR A 109 54.98 -50.57 -7.31
C THR A 109 55.19 -52.05 -7.66
N PRO A 110 54.17 -52.70 -8.22
CA PRO A 110 54.39 -53.56 -9.38
C PRO A 110 53.53 -53.17 -10.58
N LYS A 111 54.21 -53.12 -11.73
CA LYS A 111 53.75 -53.17 -13.14
C LYS A 111 52.29 -53.59 -13.38
N GLU A 112 51.57 -52.67 -14.03
CA GLU A 112 50.93 -52.85 -15.34
C GLU A 112 50.18 -54.17 -15.58
N LEU A 113 48.86 -54.13 -15.40
CA LEU A 113 47.91 -54.75 -16.32
C LEU A 113 47.05 -53.63 -16.90
N GLU A 114 47.30 -53.29 -18.17
CA GLU A 114 46.36 -52.57 -19.01
C GLU A 114 45.14 -53.49 -19.27
N THR A 115 44.01 -53.14 -18.67
CA THR A 115 42.68 -53.49 -19.16
C THR A 115 41.77 -52.28 -18.95
N PRO A 116 40.89 -51.96 -19.92
CA PRO A 116 40.27 -50.66 -20.03
C PRO A 116 39.27 -50.43 -18.90
N VAL A 117 39.43 -49.33 -18.18
CA VAL A 117 38.42 -48.80 -17.26
C VAL A 117 37.34 -48.12 -18.10
N SER A 118 36.52 -48.92 -18.80
CA SER A 118 35.29 -48.47 -19.47
C SER A 118 34.05 -48.72 -18.62
N ILE A 119 34.20 -49.37 -17.46
CA ILE A 119 33.08 -49.80 -16.61
C ILE A 119 32.61 -48.69 -15.64
N ASP A 120 33.47 -47.71 -15.29
CA ASP A 120 33.07 -46.59 -14.42
C ASP A 120 32.37 -45.47 -15.19
N GLU A 121 32.78 -45.18 -16.43
CA GLU A 121 32.12 -44.17 -17.26
C GLU A 121 30.71 -44.61 -17.69
N GLU A 122 30.52 -45.87 -18.09
CA GLU A 122 29.19 -46.39 -18.47
C GLU A 122 28.20 -46.37 -17.29
N ARG A 123 28.65 -46.68 -16.07
CA ARG A 123 27.79 -46.64 -14.87
C ARG A 123 27.51 -45.23 -14.40
N ILE A 124 28.49 -44.33 -14.50
CA ILE A 124 28.28 -42.91 -14.22
C ILE A 124 27.32 -42.31 -15.26
N GLN A 125 27.42 -42.72 -16.53
CA GLN A 125 26.53 -42.29 -17.60
C GLN A 125 25.10 -42.80 -17.40
N GLU A 126 24.91 -44.08 -17.04
CA GLU A 126 23.59 -44.64 -16.74
C GLU A 126 22.92 -43.93 -15.55
N VAL A 127 23.68 -43.67 -14.48
CA VAL A 127 23.18 -42.93 -13.31
C VAL A 127 22.90 -41.46 -13.68
N ALA A 128 23.74 -40.83 -14.50
CA ALA A 128 23.52 -39.46 -14.95
C ALA A 128 22.29 -39.34 -15.86
N GLU A 129 22.09 -40.26 -16.81
CA GLU A 129 20.91 -40.30 -17.68
C GLU A 129 19.63 -40.48 -16.87
N ALA A 130 19.63 -41.42 -15.90
CA ALA A 130 18.49 -41.62 -15.01
C ALA A 130 18.16 -40.38 -14.16
N ILE A 131 19.18 -39.69 -13.61
CA ILE A 131 19.00 -38.46 -12.84
C ILE A 131 18.49 -37.32 -13.73
N ILE A 132 19.01 -37.20 -14.96
CA ILE A 132 18.58 -36.17 -15.92
C ILE A 132 17.12 -36.40 -16.30
N ASP A 133 16.71 -37.63 -16.60
CA ASP A 133 15.33 -37.96 -16.95
C ASP A 133 14.36 -37.71 -15.80
N GLU A 134 14.73 -38.09 -14.57
CA GLU A 134 13.92 -37.82 -13.38
C GLU A 134 13.72 -36.32 -13.16
N LYS A 135 14.81 -35.54 -13.24
CA LYS A 135 14.75 -34.07 -13.09
C LYS A 135 14.06 -33.38 -14.25
N TRP A 136 14.16 -33.92 -15.47
CA TRP A 136 13.44 -33.41 -16.63
C TRP A 136 11.93 -33.63 -16.52
N ASP A 137 11.50 -34.80 -16.02
CA ASP A 137 10.08 -35.08 -15.79
C ASP A 137 9.50 -34.23 -14.64
N GLU A 138 10.26 -34.05 -13.55
CA GLU A 138 9.90 -33.14 -12.45
C GLU A 138 9.72 -31.69 -12.95
N MET A 139 10.70 -31.18 -13.70
CA MET A 139 10.62 -29.84 -14.28
C MET A 139 9.45 -29.71 -15.26
N THR A 140 9.19 -30.72 -16.08
CA THR A 140 8.06 -30.71 -17.03
C THR A 140 6.72 -30.64 -16.30
N LYS A 141 6.58 -31.31 -15.14
CA LYS A 141 5.38 -31.22 -14.30
C LYS A 141 5.19 -29.81 -13.75
N ASP A 142 6.25 -29.17 -13.27
CA ASP A 142 6.15 -27.82 -12.72
C ASP A 142 5.85 -26.78 -13.80
N ILE A 143 6.42 -26.91 -15.00
CA ILE A 143 6.05 -26.07 -16.15
C ILE A 143 4.56 -26.20 -16.47
N LYS A 144 3.99 -27.41 -16.43
CA LYS A 144 2.55 -27.61 -16.63
C LYS A 144 1.71 -26.89 -15.56
N LYS A 145 2.10 -26.97 -14.28
CA LYS A 145 1.43 -26.22 -13.21
C LYS A 145 1.49 -24.71 -13.43
N VAL A 146 2.62 -24.19 -13.91
CA VAL A 146 2.77 -22.76 -14.23
C VAL A 146 1.87 -22.34 -15.40
N ILE A 147 1.73 -23.19 -16.42
CA ILE A 147 0.80 -22.95 -17.54
C ILE A 147 -0.64 -22.92 -17.05
N GLU A 148 -1.08 -23.90 -16.25
CA GLU A 148 -2.42 -23.92 -15.67
C GLU A 148 -2.69 -22.70 -14.79
N TRP A 149 -1.70 -22.29 -13.99
CA TRP A 149 -1.78 -21.08 -13.18
C TRP A 149 -1.86 -19.81 -14.03
N LYS A 150 -1.10 -19.73 -15.14
CA LYS A 150 -1.17 -18.64 -16.11
C LYS A 150 -2.57 -18.54 -16.70
N GLU A 151 -3.11 -19.63 -17.23
CA GLU A 151 -4.46 -19.67 -17.81
C GLU A 151 -5.53 -19.23 -16.80
N LYS A 152 -5.48 -19.77 -15.58
CA LYS A 152 -6.39 -19.37 -14.50
C LYS A 152 -6.24 -17.89 -14.11
N SER A 153 -5.03 -17.35 -14.19
CA SER A 153 -4.76 -15.94 -13.90
C SER A 153 -5.28 -15.02 -15.01
N GLU A 154 -5.11 -15.40 -16.28
CA GLU A 154 -5.68 -14.70 -17.44
C GLU A 154 -7.21 -14.67 -17.37
N ASP A 155 -7.84 -15.79 -17.04
CA ASP A 155 -9.29 -15.85 -16.82
C ASP A 155 -9.77 -14.94 -15.70
N ARG A 156 -9.02 -14.86 -14.59
CA ARG A 156 -9.34 -13.97 -13.47
C ARG A 156 -9.19 -12.51 -13.85
N ILE A 157 -8.14 -12.16 -14.59
CA ILE A 157 -7.92 -10.80 -15.10
C ILE A 157 -9.06 -10.40 -16.03
N ALA A 158 -9.42 -11.25 -17.00
CA ALA A 158 -10.54 -10.97 -17.90
C ALA A 158 -11.87 -10.76 -17.16
N LYS A 159 -12.14 -11.55 -16.12
CA LYS A 159 -13.33 -11.36 -15.26
C LYS A 159 -13.28 -10.05 -14.48
N LEU A 160 -12.12 -9.66 -13.95
CA LEU A 160 -11.95 -8.39 -13.23
C LEU A 160 -12.14 -7.20 -14.17
N GLU A 161 -11.60 -7.26 -15.39
CA GLU A 161 -11.80 -6.23 -16.41
C GLU A 161 -13.29 -6.05 -16.74
N GLN A 162 -14.02 -7.15 -16.93
CA GLN A 162 -15.46 -7.09 -17.17
C GLN A 162 -16.22 -6.49 -15.98
N GLN A 163 -15.89 -6.90 -14.76
CA GLN A 163 -16.51 -6.35 -13.55
C GLN A 163 -16.25 -4.85 -13.39
N ILE A 164 -15.07 -4.36 -13.76
CA ILE A 164 -14.75 -2.93 -13.75
C ILE A 164 -15.58 -2.18 -14.79
N ILE A 165 -15.76 -2.74 -15.99
CA ILE A 165 -16.61 -2.16 -17.03
C ILE A 165 -18.07 -2.10 -16.56
N ASP A 166 -18.59 -3.18 -15.98
CA ASP A 166 -19.96 -3.24 -15.47
C ASP A 166 -20.16 -2.25 -14.31
N MET A 167 -19.17 -2.13 -13.42
CA MET A 167 -19.18 -1.16 -12.33
C MET A 167 -19.26 0.27 -12.87
N ARG A 168 -18.45 0.60 -13.89
CA ARG A 168 -18.51 1.91 -14.56
C ARG A 168 -19.90 2.20 -15.13
N ILE A 169 -20.49 1.25 -15.84
CA ILE A 169 -21.84 1.40 -16.41
C ILE A 169 -22.89 1.60 -15.31
N SER A 170 -22.80 0.87 -14.21
CA SER A 170 -23.70 1.02 -13.07
C SER A 170 -23.55 2.38 -12.39
N MET A 171 -22.33 2.91 -12.25
CA MET A 171 -22.08 4.25 -11.70
C MET A 171 -22.63 5.35 -12.61
N ASP A 172 -22.47 5.21 -13.92
CA ASP A 172 -23.05 6.15 -14.90
C ASP A 172 -24.58 6.14 -14.82
N THR A 173 -25.17 4.97 -14.65
CA THR A 173 -26.62 4.80 -14.49
C THR A 173 -27.12 5.40 -13.18
N LEU A 174 -26.40 5.16 -12.08
CA LEU A 174 -26.70 5.74 -10.77
C LEU A 174 -26.62 7.27 -10.81
N THR A 175 -25.56 7.82 -11.42
CA THR A 175 -25.37 9.27 -11.57
C THR A 175 -26.51 9.90 -12.37
N LYS A 176 -26.94 9.26 -13.47
CA LYS A 176 -28.11 9.69 -14.24
C LYS A 176 -29.41 9.64 -13.42
N SER A 177 -29.62 8.57 -12.65
CA SER A 177 -30.79 8.41 -11.77
C SER A 177 -30.84 9.48 -10.68
N ILE A 178 -29.70 9.76 -10.04
CA ILE A 178 -29.57 10.82 -9.03
C ILE A 178 -29.85 12.19 -9.67
N MET A 179 -29.25 12.49 -10.82
CA MET A 179 -29.50 13.75 -11.52
C MET A 179 -30.98 13.93 -11.87
N SER A 180 -31.63 12.89 -12.39
CA SER A 180 -33.06 12.91 -12.68
C SER A 180 -33.92 13.14 -11.43
N LYS A 181 -33.57 12.50 -10.30
CA LYS A 181 -34.25 12.73 -9.01
C LYS A 181 -34.04 14.15 -8.50
N ILE A 182 -32.84 14.72 -8.64
CA ILE A 182 -32.55 16.11 -8.26
C ILE A 182 -33.37 17.07 -9.11
N THR A 183 -33.43 16.87 -10.43
CA THR A 183 -34.27 17.69 -11.32
C THR A 183 -35.75 17.60 -10.96
N ALA A 184 -36.26 16.40 -10.68
CA ALA A 184 -37.64 16.22 -10.23
C ALA A 184 -37.90 16.92 -8.89
N TYR A 185 -36.94 16.88 -7.97
CA TYR A 185 -37.03 17.55 -6.68
C TYR A 185 -36.99 19.08 -6.81
N ASP A 186 -36.13 19.61 -7.67
CA ASP A 186 -36.07 21.04 -8.00
C ASP A 186 -37.41 21.53 -8.56
N GLN A 187 -37.98 20.79 -9.52
CA GLN A 187 -39.30 21.11 -10.05
C GLN A 187 -40.39 21.08 -8.97
N ASN A 188 -40.40 20.07 -8.11
CA ASN A 188 -41.36 19.99 -7.00
C ASN A 188 -41.22 21.19 -6.03
N ILE A 189 -39.99 21.65 -5.75
CA ILE A 189 -39.77 22.84 -4.93
C ILE A 189 -40.32 24.10 -5.62
N VAL A 190 -40.10 24.24 -6.92
CA VAL A 190 -40.66 25.35 -7.70
C VAL A 190 -42.18 25.35 -7.64
N ASP A 191 -42.81 24.19 -7.83
CA ASP A 191 -44.26 24.03 -7.80
C ASP A 191 -44.83 24.36 -6.41
N VAL A 192 -44.20 23.85 -5.35
CA VAL A 192 -44.56 24.22 -3.96
C VAL A 192 -44.41 25.73 -3.73
N GLY A 193 -43.37 26.36 -4.29
CA GLY A 193 -43.20 27.81 -4.24
C GLY A 193 -44.34 28.59 -4.91
N VAL A 194 -44.89 28.06 -6.00
CA VAL A 194 -46.08 28.62 -6.68
C VAL A 194 -47.32 28.46 -5.81
N GLU A 195 -47.54 27.27 -5.24
CA GLU A 195 -48.68 27.00 -4.35
C GLU A 195 -48.64 27.87 -3.09
N VAL A 196 -47.47 28.01 -2.46
CA VAL A 196 -47.28 28.88 -1.29
C VAL A 196 -47.59 30.34 -1.64
N LYS A 197 -47.17 30.84 -2.81
CA LYS A 197 -47.55 32.18 -3.27
C LYS A 197 -49.04 32.32 -3.54
N ALA A 198 -49.69 31.29 -4.07
CA ALA A 198 -51.14 31.30 -4.26
C ALA A 198 -51.87 31.34 -2.92
N MET A 199 -51.42 30.54 -1.95
CA MET A 199 -51.92 30.54 -0.58
C MET A 199 -51.71 31.89 0.10
N GLU A 200 -50.54 32.52 -0.08
CA GLU A 200 -50.26 33.88 0.41
C GLU A 200 -51.30 34.88 -0.13
N LYS A 201 -51.58 34.86 -1.43
CA LYS A 201 -52.62 35.72 -2.04
C LYS A 201 -54.01 35.45 -1.48
N VAL A 202 -54.34 34.19 -1.21
CA VAL A 202 -55.62 33.83 -0.56
C VAL A 202 -55.67 34.41 0.85
N PHE A 203 -54.61 34.26 1.65
CA PHE A 203 -54.52 34.87 2.97
C PHE A 203 -54.65 36.40 2.91
N GLN A 204 -53.96 37.07 1.98
CA GLN A 204 -54.08 38.52 1.77
C GLN A 204 -55.52 38.95 1.48
N LYS A 205 -56.30 38.13 0.76
CA LYS A 205 -57.72 38.41 0.48
C LYS A 205 -58.65 38.10 1.67
N VAL A 206 -58.32 37.08 2.48
CA VAL A 206 -59.17 36.63 3.59
C VAL A 206 -58.94 37.46 4.85
N LEU A 207 -57.70 37.92 5.12
CA LEU A 207 -57.37 38.71 6.32
C LEU A 207 -58.25 39.96 6.50
N PRO A 208 -58.52 40.78 5.47
CA PRO A 208 -59.43 41.93 5.60
C PRO A 208 -60.86 41.49 5.96
N ASN A 209 -61.40 40.47 5.28
CA ASN A 209 -62.75 39.98 5.53
C ASN A 209 -62.91 39.41 6.94
N LEU A 210 -61.90 38.69 7.43
CA LEU A 210 -61.90 38.16 8.79
C LEU A 210 -61.87 39.29 9.82
N THR A 211 -61.00 40.29 9.61
CA THR A 211 -60.90 41.49 10.44
C THR A 211 -62.22 42.25 10.47
N GLU A 212 -62.86 42.44 9.32
CA GLU A 212 -64.16 43.11 9.22
C GLU A 212 -65.28 42.32 9.92
N SER A 213 -65.26 40.99 9.79
CA SER A 213 -66.23 40.10 10.45
C SER A 213 -66.08 40.12 11.98
N VAL A 214 -64.84 40.06 12.49
CA VAL A 214 -64.55 40.18 13.93
C VAL A 214 -64.97 41.55 14.45
N ASN A 215 -64.67 42.64 13.71
CA ASN A 215 -65.10 43.99 14.07
C ASN A 215 -66.63 44.13 14.09
N LYS A 216 -67.36 43.50 13.15
CA LYS A 216 -68.82 43.45 13.14
C LYS A 216 -69.35 42.67 14.35
N LEU A 217 -68.73 41.53 14.69
CA LEU A 217 -69.10 40.72 15.86
C LEU A 217 -68.91 41.48 17.18
N ASP A 218 -67.79 42.20 17.33
CA ASP A 218 -67.51 43.05 18.49
C ASP A 218 -68.58 44.15 18.63
N ARG A 219 -68.95 44.81 17.52
CA ARG A 219 -70.02 45.82 17.52
C ARG A 219 -71.38 45.24 17.88
N MET A 220 -71.76 44.08 17.32
CA MET A 220 -73.02 43.41 17.68
C MET A 220 -73.02 43.04 19.17
N THR A 221 -71.93 42.50 19.68
CA THR A 221 -71.80 42.11 21.09
C THR A 221 -71.86 43.32 22.03
N LYS A 222 -71.25 44.44 21.66
CA LYS A 222 -71.34 45.70 22.41
C LYS A 222 -72.75 46.28 22.40
N GLY A 223 -73.43 46.27 21.25
CA GLY A 223 -74.82 46.72 21.12
C GLY A 223 -75.81 45.90 21.96
N TYR A 224 -75.55 44.59 22.14
CA TYR A 224 -76.34 43.74 23.04
C TYR A 224 -75.99 43.91 24.53
N LYS A 225 -74.84 44.52 24.86
CA LYS A 225 -74.41 44.76 26.25
C LYS A 225 -74.88 46.11 26.82
N GLU A 226 -75.42 47.03 26.01
CA GLU A 226 -76.07 48.21 26.56
C GLU A 226 -77.46 47.84 27.10
N PRO A 227 -77.73 47.99 28.42
CA PRO A 227 -79.07 47.79 28.93
C PRO A 227 -79.98 48.85 28.35
N VAL A 228 -81.07 48.43 27.73
CA VAL A 228 -82.20 49.28 27.36
C VAL A 228 -82.66 49.99 28.65
N LYS A 229 -82.18 51.22 28.85
CA LYS A 229 -82.65 52.09 29.92
C LYS A 229 -84.08 52.50 29.56
N LYS A 230 -85.04 51.82 30.19
CA LYS A 230 -86.42 52.29 30.32
C LYS A 230 -86.48 53.50 31.24
#